data_AF-A0A1H0FFC2-F1
#
_entry.id   AF-A0A1H0FFC2-F1
#
_cell.length_a   1.000
_cell.length_b   1.000
_cell.length_c   1.000
_cell.angle_alpha   90.00
_cell.angle_beta   90.00
_cell.angle_gamma   90.00
#
_symmetry.space_group_name_H-M   'P 1'
#
loop_
_entity.id
_entity.type
_entity.pdbx_description
1 polymer ?
#
loop_
_entity_poly.entity_id
_entity_poly.type
_entity_poly.pdbx_seq_one_letter_code
_entity_poly.pdbx_strand_id
1 'polypeptide(L)'
;MKNIAFICFFSLIFLSCKEEAQKIIHYEFEGVKVSRCDLEKRTYLYYGECNNVLSIKKNVSLIVDWQFDDYLQASLIFHKDGKVQVMSGGGGKFKQISRKNKIYFKEYESPEYNRIMDQYAAPNDLNNLCYLFDNTQFELEQNKKFGSKVVITNELENAKICR
;
A
#
# COMPACT_ATOMS: atom_id res chain seq x y z
N MET A 1 51.60 -37.58 20.91
CA MET A 1 50.41 -38.11 20.21
C MET A 1 49.17 -37.71 20.99
N LYS A 2 48.12 -37.25 20.27
CA LYS A 2 46.75 -36.91 20.70
C LYS A 2 46.61 -35.59 21.46
N ASN A 3 45.69 -34.67 21.18
CA ASN A 3 44.73 -34.44 20.09
C ASN A 3 44.30 -32.96 20.29
N ILE A 4 44.76 -32.04 19.44
CA ILE A 4 44.26 -30.65 19.41
C ILE A 4 43.62 -30.47 18.04
N ALA A 5 42.37 -30.89 17.90
CA ALA A 5 41.56 -30.61 16.72
C ALA A 5 40.12 -30.93 17.06
N PHE A 6 39.32 -29.94 17.45
CA PHE A 6 37.88 -29.90 17.15
C PHE A 6 37.24 -28.55 17.55
N ILE A 7 37.75 -27.45 17.01
CA ILE A 7 37.04 -26.17 17.05
C ILE A 7 37.13 -25.60 15.64
N CYS A 8 36.10 -25.84 14.81
CA CYS A 8 35.72 -25.07 13.61
C CYS A 8 34.65 -25.85 12.82
N PHE A 9 33.47 -26.09 13.40
CA PHE A 9 32.36 -26.73 12.66
C PHE A 9 31.00 -26.06 12.87
N PHE A 10 30.89 -24.74 13.02
CA PHE A 10 29.54 -24.10 13.02
C PHE A 10 29.53 -22.63 12.57
N SER A 11 30.40 -22.24 11.63
CA SER A 11 30.39 -20.90 11.01
C SER A 11 29.73 -20.88 9.62
N LEU A 12 28.85 -21.84 9.32
CA LEU A 12 28.04 -21.90 8.10
C LEU A 12 26.54 -21.83 8.45
N ILE A 13 26.14 -20.82 9.23
CA ILE A 13 24.73 -20.46 9.33
C ILE A 13 24.41 -19.60 8.11
N PHE A 14 24.09 -20.30 7.01
CA PHE A 14 23.12 -19.95 5.99
C PHE A 14 22.83 -18.45 5.78
N LEU A 15 23.64 -17.80 4.95
CA LEU A 15 23.17 -16.73 4.05
C LEU A 15 22.20 -17.35 3.03
N SER A 16 21.04 -17.83 3.49
CA SER A 16 19.95 -18.20 2.61
C SER A 16 19.27 -16.89 2.21
N CYS A 17 19.70 -16.32 1.08
CA CYS A 17 19.03 -15.17 0.50
C CYS A 17 17.69 -15.68 -0.05
N LYS A 18 16.61 -15.53 0.73
CA LYS A 18 15.27 -15.88 0.30
C LYS A 18 14.78 -14.76 -0.61
N GLU A 19 14.60 -15.06 -1.89
CA GLU A 19 13.91 -14.14 -2.80
C GLU A 19 12.44 -14.09 -2.39
N GLU A 20 12.11 -13.15 -1.51
CA GLU A 20 10.72 -12.77 -1.27
C GLU A 20 10.38 -11.67 -2.28
N ALA A 21 9.67 -12.08 -3.33
CA ALA A 21 9.13 -11.14 -4.31
C ALA A 21 8.21 -10.15 -3.58
N GLN A 22 8.54 -8.87 -3.65
CA GLN A 22 7.73 -7.82 -3.05
C GLN A 22 6.67 -7.37 -4.05
N LYS A 23 5.42 -7.38 -3.62
CA LYS A 23 4.30 -6.97 -4.46
C LYS A 23 4.20 -5.44 -4.47
N ILE A 24 4.18 -4.87 -5.67
CA ILE A 24 3.83 -3.46 -5.90
C ILE A 24 2.46 -3.42 -6.57
N ILE A 25 1.61 -2.52 -6.10
CA ILE A 25 0.25 -2.31 -6.60
C ILE A 25 0.19 -0.90 -7.19
N HIS A 26 -0.37 -0.75 -8.38
CA HIS A 26 -0.57 0.54 -9.03
C HIS A 26 -2.06 0.83 -9.16
N TYR A 27 -2.42 2.07 -8.89
CA TYR A 27 -3.75 2.62 -9.07
C TYR A 27 -3.67 3.73 -10.10
N GLU A 28 -4.52 3.69 -11.12
CA GLU A 28 -4.60 4.74 -12.14
C GLU A 28 -6.05 5.17 -12.38
N PHE A 29 -6.27 6.48 -12.37
CA PHE A 29 -7.54 7.08 -12.74
C PHE A 29 -7.30 8.40 -13.48
N GLU A 30 -7.81 8.51 -14.70
CA GLU A 30 -7.67 9.71 -15.56
C GLU A 30 -6.21 10.25 -15.64
N GLY A 31 -5.24 9.33 -15.71
CA GLY A 31 -3.80 9.65 -15.80
C GLY A 31 -3.12 9.98 -14.46
N VAL A 32 -3.87 10.07 -13.36
CA VAL A 32 -3.31 10.17 -12.01
C VAL A 32 -2.91 8.79 -11.53
N LYS A 33 -1.66 8.64 -11.09
CA LYS A 33 -1.10 7.35 -10.67
C LYS A 33 -0.68 7.35 -9.20
N VAL A 34 -0.89 6.23 -8.53
CA VAL A 34 -0.40 5.95 -7.18
C VAL A 34 0.21 4.55 -7.16
N SER A 35 1.44 4.43 -6.67
CA SER A 35 2.09 3.15 -6.38
C SER A 35 2.06 2.86 -4.89
N ARG A 36 1.81 1.60 -4.55
CA ARG A 36 1.74 1.08 -3.19
C ARG A 36 2.68 -0.10 -3.02
N CYS A 37 3.32 -0.16 -1.85
CA CYS A 37 3.89 -1.40 -1.33
C CYS A 37 3.52 -1.57 0.14
N ASP A 38 3.34 -2.82 0.57
CA ASP A 38 3.05 -3.16 1.96
C ASP A 38 4.23 -3.91 2.58
N LEU A 39 4.69 -3.47 3.74
CA LEU A 39 5.79 -4.09 4.49
C LEU A 39 5.49 -4.04 5.98
N GLU A 40 5.63 -5.16 6.70
CA GLU A 40 5.52 -5.21 8.16
C GLU A 40 4.28 -4.50 8.73
N LYS A 41 3.13 -4.74 8.08
CA LYS A 41 1.84 -4.10 8.40
C LYS A 41 1.82 -2.58 8.27
N ARG A 42 2.60 -2.06 7.33
CA ARG A 42 2.60 -0.66 6.91
C ARG A 42 2.42 -0.58 5.41
N THR A 43 1.55 0.34 5.01
CA THR A 43 1.26 0.65 3.61
C THR A 43 1.92 1.96 3.25
N TYR A 44 2.78 1.93 2.23
CA TYR A 44 3.50 3.10 1.74
C TYR A 44 2.89 3.51 0.40
N LEU A 45 2.38 4.75 0.34
CA LEU A 45 1.77 5.30 -0.87
C LEU A 45 2.68 6.36 -1.49
N TYR A 46 3.03 6.15 -2.75
CA TYR A 46 3.80 7.03 -3.61
C TYR A 46 2.91 7.65 -4.68
N TYR A 47 2.97 8.97 -4.86
CA TYR A 47 2.26 9.65 -5.95
C TYR A 47 3.10 9.58 -7.23
N GLY A 48 2.59 8.86 -8.22
CA GLY A 48 3.30 8.49 -9.44
C GLY A 48 3.38 6.97 -9.59
N GLU A 49 4.03 6.54 -10.66
CA GLU A 49 4.31 5.14 -10.96
C GLU A 49 5.75 4.83 -10.55
N CYS A 50 5.94 3.79 -9.76
CA CYS A 50 7.25 3.34 -9.30
C CYS A 50 7.23 1.82 -9.12
N ASN A 51 8.21 1.15 -9.71
CA ASN A 51 8.37 -0.31 -9.70
C ASN A 51 9.48 -0.80 -8.76
N ASN A 52 9.87 0.06 -7.82
CA ASN A 52 10.93 -0.22 -6.86
C ASN A 52 10.49 0.17 -5.46
N VAL A 53 10.40 -0.79 -4.55
CA VAL A 53 9.93 -0.61 -3.17
C VAL A 53 10.85 0.33 -2.39
N LEU A 54 12.17 0.26 -2.60
CA LEU A 54 13.11 1.18 -1.91
C LEU A 54 12.85 2.64 -2.30
N SER A 55 12.57 2.90 -3.57
CA SER A 55 12.23 4.23 -4.08
C SER A 55 10.87 4.70 -3.56
N ILE A 56 9.86 3.82 -3.51
CA ILE A 56 8.55 4.11 -2.89
C ILE A 56 8.73 4.53 -1.43
N LYS A 57 9.50 3.77 -0.65
CA LYS A 57 9.76 4.07 0.78
C LYS A 57 10.48 5.39 0.97
N LYS A 58 11.50 5.67 0.15
CA LYS A 58 12.30 6.90 0.24
C LYS A 58 11.51 8.15 -0.13
N ASN A 59 10.60 8.03 -1.10
CA ASN A 59 9.83 9.16 -1.64
C ASN A 59 8.35 9.10 -1.25
N VAL A 60 8.03 8.41 -0.15
CA VAL A 60 6.66 8.15 0.28
C VAL A 60 5.88 9.46 0.51
N SER A 61 4.64 9.48 0.04
CA SER A 61 3.73 10.60 0.25
C SER A 61 2.91 10.44 1.52
N LEU A 62 2.38 9.23 1.74
CA LEU A 62 1.57 8.86 2.89
C LEU A 62 1.95 7.46 3.38
N ILE A 63 2.04 7.29 4.70
CA ILE A 63 2.19 5.97 5.33
C ILE A 63 0.90 5.68 6.09
N VAL A 64 0.39 4.45 5.98
CA VAL A 64 -0.68 3.91 6.83
C VAL A 64 -0.07 2.78 7.66
N ASP A 65 -0.04 2.95 8.99
CA ASP A 65 0.46 1.96 9.93
C ASP A 65 -0.72 1.20 10.56
N TRP A 66 -0.88 -0.06 10.19
CA TRP A 66 -1.98 -0.91 10.65
C TRP A 66 -1.49 -2.03 11.58
N GLN A 67 -0.35 -1.83 12.26
CA GLN A 67 0.18 -2.80 13.22
C GLN A 67 -0.75 -3.03 14.42
N PHE A 68 -1.46 -2.00 14.88
CA PHE A 68 -2.34 -2.08 16.04
C PHE A 68 -3.68 -2.76 15.71
N ASP A 69 -4.31 -2.36 14.61
CA ASP A 69 -5.62 -2.86 14.22
C ASP A 69 -5.54 -4.26 13.59
N ASP A 70 -4.34 -4.67 13.13
CA ASP A 70 -4.05 -5.95 12.48
C ASP A 70 -4.67 -6.14 11.08
N TYR A 71 -5.34 -5.10 10.56
CA TYR A 71 -5.86 -5.06 9.20
C TYR A 71 -5.84 -3.62 8.65
N LEU A 72 -5.82 -3.50 7.33
CA LEU A 72 -5.98 -2.22 6.66
C LEU A 72 -7.39 -2.11 6.10
N GLN A 73 -8.05 -0.99 6.39
CA GLN A 73 -9.28 -0.61 5.71
C GLN A 73 -9.26 0.88 5.42
N ALA A 74 -9.11 1.24 4.16
CA ALA A 74 -9.05 2.62 3.71
C ALA A 74 -9.69 2.80 2.34
N SER A 75 -9.72 4.03 1.84
CA SER A 75 -10.16 4.33 0.47
C SER A 75 -9.30 5.44 -0.13
N LEU A 76 -8.97 5.31 -1.42
CA LEU A 76 -8.42 6.35 -2.27
C LEU A 76 -9.56 7.02 -3.04
N ILE A 77 -9.57 8.34 -3.10
CA ILE A 77 -10.49 9.12 -3.95
C ILE A 77 -9.66 10.01 -4.86
N PHE A 78 -9.79 9.82 -6.16
CA PHE A 78 -9.04 10.55 -7.19
C PHE A 78 -9.81 11.79 -7.64
N HIS A 79 -9.37 12.97 -7.23
CA HIS A 79 -10.03 14.24 -7.54
C HIS A 79 -9.67 14.74 -8.94
N LYS A 80 -10.60 15.48 -9.56
CA LYS A 80 -10.41 16.08 -10.89
C LYS A 80 -9.23 17.06 -10.98
N ASP A 81 -8.78 17.62 -9.86
CA ASP A 81 -7.60 18.50 -9.79
C ASP A 81 -6.26 17.74 -9.70
N GLY A 82 -6.31 16.42 -9.87
CA GLY A 82 -5.18 15.51 -9.82
C GLY A 82 -4.76 15.10 -8.41
N LYS A 83 -5.44 15.58 -7.36
CA LYS A 83 -5.13 15.14 -5.99
C LYS A 83 -5.76 13.79 -5.68
N VAL A 84 -5.16 13.08 -4.73
CA VAL A 84 -5.69 11.82 -4.20
C VAL A 84 -5.90 11.98 -2.70
N GLN A 85 -7.13 11.77 -2.28
CA GLN A 85 -7.49 11.75 -0.87
C GLN A 85 -7.46 10.31 -0.37
N VAL A 86 -6.88 10.11 0.80
CA VAL A 86 -6.95 8.85 1.53
C VAL A 86 -7.87 9.03 2.73
N MET A 87 -8.84 8.14 2.86
CA MET A 87 -9.79 8.09 3.95
C MET A 87 -9.62 6.81 4.75
N SER A 88 -9.65 6.93 6.08
CA SER A 88 -9.74 5.77 6.96
C SER A 88 -11.13 5.16 6.86
N GLY A 89 -11.21 3.85 6.69
CA GLY A 89 -12.45 3.08 6.86
C GLY A 89 -12.52 2.35 8.21
N GLY A 90 -11.64 2.69 9.15
CA GLY A 90 -11.61 2.10 10.50
C GLY A 90 -10.41 1.21 10.80
N GLY A 91 -9.54 0.94 9.80
CA GLY A 91 -8.32 0.15 9.99
C GLY A 91 -7.05 0.94 9.66
N GLY A 92 -6.13 1.04 10.62
CA GLY A 92 -4.83 1.67 10.48
C GLY A 92 -4.76 3.11 10.97
N LYS A 93 -3.56 3.51 11.42
CA LYS A 93 -3.19 4.87 11.81
C LYS A 93 -2.45 5.56 10.66
N PHE A 94 -2.90 6.74 10.27
CA PHE A 94 -2.39 7.43 9.10
C PHE A 94 -1.33 8.46 9.50
N LYS A 95 -0.20 8.44 8.81
CA LYS A 95 0.90 9.39 9.01
C LYS A 95 1.29 10.02 7.69
N GLN A 96 0.93 11.29 7.51
CA GLN A 96 1.35 12.08 6.36
C GLN A 96 2.81 12.53 6.52
N ILE A 97 3.64 12.14 5.55
CA ILE A 97 5.09 12.42 5.57
C ILE A 97 5.42 13.67 4.77
N SER A 98 4.76 13.89 3.64
CA SER A 98 4.96 15.09 2.81
C SER A 98 3.69 15.92 2.68
N ARG A 99 3.81 17.23 2.95
CA ARG A 99 2.74 18.23 2.72
C ARG A 99 2.77 18.83 1.30
N LYS A 100 3.83 18.59 0.54
CA LYS A 100 3.98 19.10 -0.84
C LYS A 100 3.34 18.18 -1.88
N ASN A 101 2.87 17.00 -1.48
CA ASN A 101 2.47 15.96 -2.41
C ASN A 101 0.96 16.02 -2.68
N LYS A 102 0.57 15.53 -3.86
CA LYS A 102 -0.81 15.46 -4.32
C LYS A 102 -1.65 14.40 -3.59
N ILE A 103 -1.04 13.57 -2.74
CA ILE A 103 -1.72 12.65 -1.82
C ILE A 103 -1.87 13.30 -0.45
N TYR A 104 -3.07 13.28 0.11
CA TYR A 104 -3.34 13.75 1.46
C TYR A 104 -4.30 12.82 2.20
N PHE A 105 -4.22 12.83 3.52
CA PHE A 105 -5.13 12.09 4.38
C PHE A 105 -6.16 13.04 4.98
N LYS A 106 -7.42 12.60 5.06
CA LYS A 106 -8.45 13.30 5.81
C LYS A 106 -9.31 12.30 6.57
N GLU A 107 -9.41 12.53 7.87
CA GLU A 107 -10.29 11.80 8.77
C GLU A 107 -11.65 12.48 8.81
N TYR A 108 -12.69 11.67 8.94
CA TYR A 108 -14.08 12.08 8.92
C TYR A 108 -14.82 11.41 10.06
N GLU A 109 -15.73 12.14 10.69
CA GLU A 109 -16.70 11.55 11.60
C GLU A 109 -17.62 10.58 10.85
N SER A 110 -18.10 9.54 11.53
CA SER A 110 -18.88 8.46 10.91
C SER A 110 -20.04 8.93 10.00
N PRO A 111 -20.86 9.94 10.36
CA PRO A 111 -21.92 10.43 9.47
C PRO A 111 -21.39 11.07 8.18
N GLU A 112 -20.28 11.82 8.27
CA GLU A 112 -19.67 12.46 7.11
C GLU A 112 -18.95 11.44 6.23
N TYR A 113 -18.28 10.45 6.83
CA TYR A 113 -17.69 9.32 6.14
C TYR A 113 -18.73 8.59 5.28
N ASN A 114 -19.85 8.18 5.87
CA ASN A 114 -20.91 7.47 5.15
C ASN A 114 -21.45 8.30 3.97
N ARG A 115 -21.70 9.59 4.19
CA ARG A 115 -22.17 10.49 3.13
C ARG A 115 -21.18 10.58 1.96
N ILE A 116 -19.89 10.63 2.25
CA ILE A 116 -18.84 10.66 1.23
C ILE A 116 -18.78 9.31 0.50
N MET A 117 -18.80 8.20 1.23
CA MET A 117 -18.82 6.87 0.63
C MET A 117 -20.04 6.70 -0.28
N ASP A 118 -21.23 7.12 0.13
CA ASP A 118 -22.43 7.06 -0.71
C ASP A 118 -22.29 7.94 -1.97
N GLN A 119 -21.71 9.13 -1.85
CA GLN A 119 -21.48 10.03 -2.97
C GLN A 119 -20.53 9.43 -4.02
N TYR A 120 -19.45 8.81 -3.56
CA TYR A 120 -18.36 8.35 -4.44
C TYR A 120 -18.47 6.88 -4.85
N ALA A 121 -19.18 6.04 -4.08
CA ALA A 121 -19.42 4.63 -4.39
C ALA A 121 -20.74 4.41 -5.16
N ALA A 122 -21.61 5.42 -5.25
CA ALA A 122 -22.78 5.36 -6.12
C ALA A 122 -22.33 5.17 -7.58
N PRO A 123 -23.09 4.39 -8.40
CA PRO A 123 -22.78 4.08 -9.80
C PRO A 123 -23.01 5.27 -10.74
N ASN A 124 -22.44 6.42 -10.39
CA ASN A 124 -22.47 7.66 -11.14
C ASN A 124 -21.21 7.75 -12.02
N ASP A 125 -21.15 8.74 -12.92
CA ASP A 125 -20.12 8.82 -13.96
C ASP A 125 -18.66 8.93 -13.48
N LEU A 126 -18.42 9.23 -12.21
CA LEU A 126 -17.10 9.51 -11.64
C LEU A 126 -16.76 8.56 -10.49
N ASN A 127 -16.94 7.25 -10.68
CA ASN A 127 -16.62 6.23 -9.68
C ASN A 127 -15.08 6.10 -9.52
N ASN A 128 -14.48 7.17 -9.01
CA ASN A 128 -13.06 7.48 -8.84
C ASN A 128 -12.55 7.07 -7.44
N LEU A 129 -13.34 6.25 -6.75
CA LEU A 129 -13.04 5.70 -5.44
C LEU A 129 -12.45 4.30 -5.62
N CYS A 130 -11.37 4.02 -4.90
CA CYS A 130 -10.78 2.70 -4.79
C CYS A 130 -10.67 2.32 -3.31
N TYR A 131 -11.28 1.23 -2.90
CA TYR A 131 -11.05 0.65 -1.58
C TYR A 131 -9.61 0.13 -1.49
N LEU A 132 -9.02 0.22 -0.29
CA LEU A 132 -7.72 -0.33 0.05
C LEU A 132 -7.86 -1.32 1.21
N PHE A 133 -7.37 -2.54 1.01
CA PHE A 133 -7.30 -3.58 2.01
C PHE A 133 -5.91 -4.24 2.02
N ASP A 134 -5.51 -4.84 3.13
CA ASP A 134 -4.28 -5.63 3.23
C ASP A 134 -4.36 -6.91 2.37
N ASN A 135 -5.57 -7.48 2.21
CA ASN A 135 -5.82 -8.54 1.25
C ASN A 135 -6.13 -7.99 -0.15
N THR A 136 -5.10 -7.97 -1.00
CA THR A 136 -5.22 -7.46 -2.39
C THR A 136 -6.22 -8.20 -3.28
N GLN A 137 -6.49 -9.48 -3.05
CA GLN A 137 -7.51 -10.19 -3.83
C GLN A 137 -8.90 -9.69 -3.44
N PHE A 138 -9.16 -9.61 -2.14
CA PHE A 138 -10.40 -9.06 -1.61
C PHE A 138 -10.60 -7.60 -2.06
N GLU A 139 -9.52 -6.80 -2.08
CA GLU A 139 -9.52 -5.43 -2.61
C GLU A 139 -10.01 -5.36 -4.06
N LEU A 140 -9.46 -6.18 -4.95
CA LEU A 140 -9.87 -6.23 -6.35
C LEU A 140 -11.34 -6.62 -6.51
N GLU A 141 -11.79 -7.61 -5.73
CA GLU A 141 -13.18 -8.08 -5.74
C GLU A 141 -14.15 -6.99 -5.26
N GLN A 142 -13.85 -6.30 -4.17
CA GLN A 142 -14.70 -5.20 -3.66
C GLN A 142 -14.75 -4.04 -4.67
N ASN A 143 -13.61 -3.61 -5.20
CA ASN A 143 -13.57 -2.50 -6.15
C ASN A 143 -14.37 -2.81 -7.42
N LYS A 144 -14.28 -4.04 -7.94
CA LYS A 144 -15.10 -4.50 -9.05
C LYS A 144 -16.59 -4.54 -8.70
N LYS A 145 -16.94 -5.06 -7.52
CA LYS A 145 -18.33 -5.14 -7.03
C LYS A 145 -18.99 -3.77 -6.91
N PHE A 146 -18.26 -2.77 -6.44
CA PHE A 146 -18.75 -1.39 -6.29
C PHE A 146 -18.59 -0.54 -7.56
N GLY A 147 -18.11 -1.13 -8.66
CA GLY A 147 -18.03 -0.48 -9.96
C GLY A 147 -16.96 0.62 -10.06
N SER A 148 -15.90 0.55 -9.26
CA SER A 148 -14.77 1.46 -9.34
C SER A 148 -14.19 1.47 -10.75
N LYS A 149 -13.94 2.68 -11.28
CA LYS A 149 -13.27 2.91 -12.57
C LYS A 149 -11.75 3.05 -12.41
N VAL A 150 -11.22 2.96 -11.19
CA VAL A 150 -9.77 2.99 -10.93
C VAL A 150 -9.16 1.69 -11.45
N VAL A 151 -8.17 1.81 -12.33
CA VAL A 151 -7.43 0.67 -12.87
C VAL A 151 -6.43 0.22 -11.82
N ILE A 152 -6.46 -1.06 -11.46
CA ILE A 152 -5.56 -1.67 -10.48
C ILE A 152 -4.70 -2.71 -11.17
N THR A 153 -3.39 -2.52 -11.16
CA THR A 153 -2.41 -3.50 -11.67
C THR A 153 -1.43 -3.88 -10.59
N ASN A 154 -0.80 -5.05 -10.74
CA ASN A 154 0.17 -5.57 -9.78
C ASN A 154 1.42 -6.03 -10.52
N GLU A 155 2.58 -5.84 -9.90
CA GLU A 155 3.85 -6.40 -10.34
C GLU A 155 4.65 -6.97 -9.16
N LEU A 156 5.59 -7.86 -9.48
CA LEU A 156 6.49 -8.47 -8.51
C LEU A 156 7.88 -7.88 -8.69
N GLU A 157 8.38 -7.18 -7.66
CA GLU A 157 9.79 -6.82 -7.58
C GLU A 157 10.55 -8.01 -6.98
N ASN A 158 11.46 -8.58 -7.76
CA ASN A 158 12.39 -9.59 -7.25
C ASN A 158 13.47 -8.91 -6.40
N ALA A 159 13.17 -8.70 -5.11
CA ALA A 159 14.13 -8.17 -4.15
C ALA A 159 15.00 -9.31 -3.61
N LYS A 160 16.32 -9.26 -3.84
CA LYS A 160 17.28 -10.10 -3.12
C LYS A 160 17.44 -9.55 -1.71
N ILE A 161 16.72 -10.12 -0.74
CA ILE A 161 16.88 -9.79 0.67
C ILE A 161 17.83 -10.81 1.27
N CYS A 162 19.09 -10.41 1.48
CA CYS A 162 20.04 -11.22 2.22
C CYS A 162 20.02 -10.77 3.69
N ARG A 163 19.76 -11.71 4.60
CA ARG A 163 19.80 -11.49 6.06
C ARG A 163 21.22 -11.60 6.59
#